data_AF-A0A4T0V753-F1
#
_entry.id   AF-A0A4T0V753-F1
#
_cell.length_a   1.000
_cell.length_b   1.000
_cell.length_c   1.000
_cell.angle_alpha   90.00
_cell.angle_beta   90.00
_cell.angle_gamma   90.00
#
_symmetry.space_group_name_H-M   'P 1'
#
loop_
_entity.id
_entity.type
_entity.pdbx_description
1 polymer ?
#
loop_
_entity_poly.entity_id
_entity_poly.type
_entity_poly.pdbx_seq_one_letter_code
_entity_poly.pdbx_strand_id
1 'polypeptide(L)'
;MSHPLISAPGTPELLIILAIVILVFGAAKLPDLARGTGQALRIFKAETRGLRDDEEKAKDALPSSEEPAEGEIVEDHRRDTSAG
;
A
#
# COMPACT_ATOMS: atom_id res chain seq x y z
N MET A 1 21.00 -30.80 -23.58
CA MET A 1 20.83 -29.61 -24.44
C MET A 1 19.40 -29.12 -24.27
N SER A 2 19.29 -27.95 -23.64
CA SER A 2 18.10 -27.13 -23.36
C SER A 2 16.83 -27.85 -22.87
N HIS A 3 16.80 -28.17 -21.57
CA HIS A 3 15.56 -28.15 -20.81
C HIS A 3 15.21 -26.68 -20.54
N PRO A 4 14.12 -26.12 -21.08
CA PRO A 4 13.73 -24.75 -20.80
C PRO A 4 13.25 -24.67 -19.35
N LEU A 5 13.97 -23.89 -18.55
CA LEU A 5 13.55 -23.39 -17.25
C LEU A 5 12.23 -22.65 -17.45
N ILE A 6 11.16 -23.15 -16.81
CA ILE A 6 9.96 -22.43 -16.37
C ILE A 6 9.68 -21.18 -17.23
N SER A 7 9.09 -21.41 -18.41
CA SER A 7 8.10 -20.46 -18.91
C SER A 7 7.02 -20.44 -17.85
N ALA A 8 6.64 -19.26 -17.34
CA ALA A 8 5.60 -19.13 -16.32
C ALA A 8 4.41 -20.04 -16.67
N PRO A 9 3.82 -20.78 -15.71
CA PRO A 9 2.67 -21.62 -16.01
C PRO A 9 1.64 -20.72 -16.68
N GLY A 10 1.37 -21.02 -17.95
CA GLY A 10 0.35 -20.32 -18.68
C GLY A 10 -1.00 -20.60 -18.05
N THR A 11 -2.00 -19.89 -18.55
CA THR A 11 -3.40 -20.19 -18.25
C THR A 11 -3.74 -21.69 -18.31
N PRO A 12 -3.27 -22.50 -19.29
CA PRO A 12 -3.61 -23.92 -19.32
C PRO A 12 -3.02 -24.73 -18.16
N GLU A 13 -1.79 -24.49 -17.73
CA GLU A 13 -1.17 -25.19 -16.60
C GLU A 13 -1.90 -24.89 -15.28
N LEU A 14 -2.29 -23.63 -15.06
CA LEU A 14 -3.09 -23.25 -13.90
C LEU A 14 -4.47 -23.92 -13.90
N LEU A 15 -5.11 -24.07 -15.07
CA LEU A 15 -6.38 -24.79 -15.18
C LEU A 15 -6.23 -26.28 -14.83
N ILE A 16 -5.12 -26.91 -15.24
CA ILE A 16 -4.84 -28.31 -14.89
C ILE A 16 -4.65 -28.47 -13.38
N ILE A 17 -3.86 -27.58 -12.75
CA ILE A 17 -3.67 -27.60 -11.29
C ILE A 17 -5.01 -27.39 -10.57
N LEU A 18 -5.82 -26.43 -11.03
CA LEU A 18 -7.15 -26.18 -10.47
C LEU A 18 -8.07 -27.41 -10.63
N ALA A 19 -8.01 -28.09 -11.77
CA ALA A 19 -8.78 -29.31 -12.00
C ALA A 19 -8.37 -30.44 -11.03
N ILE A 20 -7.07 -30.59 -10.75
CA ILE A 20 -6.59 -31.57 -9.76
C ILE A 20 -7.08 -31.22 -8.35
N VAL A 21 -7.04 -29.95 -7.96
CA VAL A 21 -7.57 -29.49 -6.66
C VAL A 21 -9.07 -29.78 -6.57
N ILE A 22 -9.85 -29.48 -7.63
CA ILE A 22 -11.27 -29.81 -7.70
C ILE A 22 -11.51 -31.32 -7.59
N LEU A 23 -10.64 -32.15 -8.18
CA LEU A 23 -10.79 -33.61 -8.12
C LEU A 23 -10.56 -34.16 -6.71
N VAL A 24 -9.57 -33.62 -5.98
CA VAL A 24 -9.23 -34.07 -4.61
C VAL A 24 -10.26 -33.57 -3.59
N PHE A 25 -10.61 -32.28 -3.64
CA PHE A 25 -11.49 -31.66 -2.65
C PHE A 25 -12.98 -31.71 -3.05
N GLY A 26 -13.29 -31.86 -4.33
CA GLY A 26 -14.64 -31.77 -4.89
C GLY A 26 -15.05 -30.33 -5.24
N ALA A 27 -15.79 -30.18 -6.34
CA ALA A 27 -16.27 -28.87 -6.82
C ALA A 27 -17.18 -28.15 -5.80
N ALA A 28 -17.88 -28.90 -4.95
CA ALA A 28 -18.75 -28.34 -3.91
C ALA A 28 -17.96 -27.78 -2.70
N LYS A 29 -16.74 -28.26 -2.43
CA LYS A 29 -15.97 -27.84 -1.23
C LYS A 29 -15.17 -26.56 -1.43
N LEU A 30 -14.73 -26.28 -2.65
CA LEU A 30 -14.05 -25.02 -2.99
C LEU A 30 -14.87 -23.76 -2.66
N PRO A 31 -16.16 -23.63 -3.05
CA PRO A 31 -16.95 -22.44 -2.73
C PRO A 31 -17.22 -22.32 -1.22
N ASP A 32 -17.40 -23.43 -0.50
CA ASP A 32 -17.59 -23.42 0.95
C ASP A 32 -16.33 -22.89 1.67
N LEU A 33 -15.14 -23.39 1.28
CA LEU A 33 -13.86 -22.93 1.83
C LEU A 33 -13.56 -21.47 1.47
N ALA A 34 -13.87 -21.06 0.24
CA ALA A 34 -13.68 -19.69 -0.22
C ALA A 34 -14.61 -18.72 0.52
N ARG A 35 -15.86 -19.10 0.79
CA ARG A 35 -16.80 -18.28 1.55
C ARG A 35 -16.33 -18.05 2.99
N GLY A 36 -15.92 -19.12 3.68
CA GLY A 36 -15.40 -19.01 5.05
C GLY A 36 -14.11 -18.18 5.14
N THR A 37 -13.12 -18.50 4.31
CA THR A 37 -11.84 -17.77 4.26
C THR A 37 -12.03 -16.33 3.81
N GLY A 38 -12.87 -16.08 2.80
CA GLY A 38 -13.16 -14.75 2.29
C GLY A 38 -13.82 -13.84 3.34
N GLN A 39 -14.73 -14.38 4.14
CA GLN A 39 -15.35 -13.64 5.23
C GLN A 39 -14.34 -13.27 6.33
N ALA A 40 -13.45 -14.21 6.69
CA ALA A 40 -12.37 -13.95 7.66
C ALA A 40 -11.39 -12.87 7.14
N LEU A 41 -10.95 -12.98 5.89
CA LEU A 41 -10.09 -11.98 5.26
C LEU A 41 -10.78 -10.61 5.15
N ARG A 42 -12.09 -10.57 4.90
CA ARG A 42 -12.85 -9.31 4.85
C ARG A 42 -12.85 -8.59 6.19
N ILE A 43 -13.10 -9.31 7.28
CA ILE A 43 -13.10 -8.76 8.65
C ILE A 43 -11.68 -8.27 8.98
N PHE A 44 -10.68 -9.12 8.77
CA PHE A 44 -9.27 -8.76 9.00
C PHE A 44 -8.86 -7.51 8.21
N LYS A 45 -9.25 -7.41 6.93
CA LYS A 45 -8.97 -6.24 6.08
C LYS A 45 -9.67 -4.99 6.61
N ALA A 46 -10.92 -5.09 7.06
CA ALA A 46 -11.68 -3.96 7.59
C ALA A 46 -11.07 -3.42 8.89
N GLU A 47 -10.73 -4.32 9.82
CA GLU A 47 -10.04 -3.95 11.06
C GLU A 47 -8.66 -3.34 10.77
N THR A 48 -7.85 -4.01 9.95
CA THR A 48 -6.51 -3.50 9.55
C THR A 48 -6.58 -2.15 8.83
N ARG A 49 -7.65 -1.89 8.07
CA ARG A 49 -7.83 -0.60 7.39
C ARG A 49 -8.14 0.52 8.36
N GLY A 50 -8.95 0.28 9.40
CA GLY A 50 -9.19 1.26 10.45
C GLY A 50 -7.89 1.71 11.13
N LEU A 51 -6.99 0.75 11.40
CA LEU A 51 -5.66 1.06 11.97
C LEU A 51 -4.79 1.87 11.00
N ARG A 52 -4.81 1.56 9.70
CA ARG A 52 -4.03 2.30 8.68
C ARG A 52 -4.58 3.70 8.42
N ASP A 53 -5.90 3.87 8.38
CA ASP A 53 -6.53 5.17 8.17
C ASP A 53 -6.26 6.09 9.38
N ASP A 54 -6.22 5.55 10.61
CA ASP A 54 -5.83 6.31 11.81
C ASP A 54 -4.34 6.73 11.78
N GLU A 55 -3.47 5.90 11.21
CA GLU A 55 -2.06 6.25 10.96
C GLU A 55 -1.90 7.32 9.86
N GLU A 56 -2.68 7.29 8.77
CA GLU A 56 -2.66 8.37 7.76
C GLU A 56 -3.20 9.69 8.33
N LYS A 57 -4.28 9.65 9.12
CA LYS A 57 -4.87 10.86 9.72
C LYS A 57 -3.97 11.50 10.78
N ALA A 58 -3.15 10.70 11.47
CA ALA A 58 -2.11 11.19 12.37
C ALA A 58 -0.93 11.87 11.63
N LYS A 59 -0.72 11.51 10.36
CA LYS A 59 0.33 12.11 9.51
C LYS A 59 -0.12 13.41 8.84
N ASP A 60 -1.41 13.59 8.59
CA ASP A 60 -2.01 14.86 8.13
C ASP A 60 -2.26 15.88 9.25
N ALA A 61 -2.22 15.46 10.53
CA ALA A 61 -2.40 16.34 11.70
C ALA A 61 -1.08 16.87 12.28
N LEU A 62 0.08 16.49 11.70
CA LEU A 62 1.32 17.20 11.94
C LEU A 62 1.23 18.50 11.12
N PRO A 63 1.30 19.70 11.74
CA PRO A 63 1.52 20.89 10.95
C PRO A 63 2.81 20.63 10.18
N SER A 64 2.74 20.79 8.86
CA SER A 64 3.93 20.95 8.04
C SER A 64 4.71 22.13 8.64
N SER A 65 5.63 21.84 9.57
CA SER A 65 6.62 22.82 10.04
C SER A 65 7.37 23.24 8.80
N GLU A 66 7.21 24.51 8.46
CA GLU A 66 8.36 25.38 8.26
C GLU A 66 9.34 24.85 7.21
N GLU A 67 8.95 24.99 5.95
CA GLU A 67 9.95 25.32 4.94
C GLU A 67 10.58 26.67 5.39
N PRO A 68 11.92 26.72 5.51
CA PRO A 68 12.61 27.87 6.07
C PRO A 68 12.29 29.09 5.21
N ALA A 69 11.92 30.19 5.87
CA ALA A 69 12.02 31.50 5.24
C ALA A 69 13.45 31.65 4.72
N GLU A 70 13.61 31.46 3.40
CA GLU A 70 14.77 31.93 2.67
C GLU A 70 14.99 33.37 3.10
N GLY A 71 16.20 33.59 3.63
CA GLY A 71 16.60 34.83 4.24
C GLY A 71 16.18 36.03 3.38
N GLU A 72 15.37 36.85 4.00
CA GLU A 72 15.17 38.24 3.67
C GLU A 72 16.54 38.92 3.46
N ILE A 73 16.97 39.05 2.20
CA ILE A 73 17.93 40.06 1.80
C ILE A 73 17.19 41.39 1.70
N VAL A 74 16.85 41.98 2.86
CA VAL A 74 16.57 43.42 2.94
C VAL A 74 17.83 44.07 3.48
N GLU A 75 18.70 44.37 2.52
CA GLU A 75 19.78 45.35 2.64
C GLU A 75 19.16 46.74 2.86
N ASP A 76 18.68 47.04 4.08
CA ASP A 76 18.34 48.41 4.47
C ASP A 76 19.56 49.07 5.13
N HIS A 77 20.47 49.43 4.23
CA HIS A 77 21.19 50.69 4.19
C HIS A 77 20.99 51.61 5.41
N ARG A 78 21.69 51.27 6.50
CA ARG A 78 22.11 52.16 7.58
C ARG A 78 22.88 53.36 7.00
N ARG A 79 22.18 54.38 6.55
CA ARG A 79 22.60 55.78 6.56
C ARG A 79 21.50 56.55 7.25
N ASP A 80 21.80 57.07 8.43
CA ASP A 80 21.39 58.40 8.92
C ASP A 80 21.78 58.50 10.40
N THR A 81 23.09 58.50 10.64
CA THR A 81 23.67 59.06 11.87
C THR A 81 24.40 60.35 11.48
N SER A 82 23.64 61.43 11.29
CA SER A 82 24.22 62.78 11.10
C SER A 82 23.14 63.86 11.22
N ALA A 83 22.62 64.10 12.43
CA ALA A 83 22.16 65.42 12.89
C ALA A 83 21.63 65.31 14.33
N GLY A 84 22.24 66.05 15.26
CA GLY A 84 21.79 66.18 16.65
C GLY A 84 22.95 66.40 17.61
#